data_AF-A0A0F9DHR6-F1
#
_entry.id   AF-A0A0F9DHR6-F1
#
_cell.length_a   1.000
_cell.length_b   1.000
_cell.length_c   1.000
_cell.angle_alpha   90.00
_cell.angle_beta   90.00
_cell.angle_gamma   90.00
#
_symmetry.space_group_name_H-M   'P 1'
#
loop_
_entity.id
_entity.type
_entity.pdbx_description
1 polymer ?
#
loop_
_entity_poly.entity_id
_entity_poly.type
_entity_poly.pdbx_seq_one_letter_code
_entity_poly.pdbx_strand_id
1 'polypeptide(L)'
;KKSSKGWSTVHVFKEEKTPISIKWEGENKIWLNVSDYPKMLAIAQIEILALLMEHILAEKIKFATGSGKTNEEVPKVINIPVDSNPGINKENVVDDNLEVVEELELGDKVKKIEGIIKGETEKALLLRMSDDNELWFPKSVIKSTYNSAMESKQSFIIDSWILEKNKVEA
;
A
#
# COMPACT_ATOMS: atom_id res chain seq x y z
N LYS A 1 15.32 -27.62 -27.76
CA LYS A 1 14.78 -28.07 -26.45
C LYS A 1 14.22 -26.82 -25.76
N LYS A 2 12.91 -26.55 -25.89
CA LYS A 2 12.27 -25.31 -25.38
C LYS A 2 12.24 -25.38 -23.86
N SER A 3 12.98 -24.51 -23.18
CA SER A 3 13.03 -24.45 -21.72
C SER A 3 11.66 -24.06 -21.17
N SER A 4 11.23 -24.75 -20.12
CA SER A 4 9.93 -24.61 -19.46
C SER A 4 9.61 -23.16 -19.09
N LYS A 5 8.40 -22.69 -19.42
CA LYS A 5 7.81 -21.45 -18.87
C LYS A 5 7.60 -21.63 -17.36
N GLY A 6 8.64 -21.49 -16.56
CA GLY A 6 8.55 -21.65 -15.11
C GLY A 6 9.88 -21.42 -14.42
N TRP A 7 9.80 -21.10 -13.14
CA TRP A 7 10.91 -20.82 -12.25
C TRP A 7 10.74 -21.60 -10.95
N SER A 8 11.83 -22.00 -10.31
CA SER A 8 11.78 -22.64 -9.00
C SER A 8 13.05 -22.39 -8.20
N THR A 9 12.93 -22.34 -6.89
CA THR A 9 14.04 -22.21 -5.94
C THR A 9 13.73 -22.97 -4.65
N VAL A 10 14.69 -23.00 -3.74
CA VAL A 10 14.48 -23.44 -2.37
C VAL A 10 14.91 -22.30 -1.46
N HIS A 11 13.99 -21.78 -0.67
CA HIS A 11 14.30 -20.84 0.38
C HIS A 11 14.82 -21.61 1.60
N VAL A 12 15.96 -21.19 2.14
CA VAL A 12 16.56 -21.79 3.34
C VAL A 12 16.56 -20.74 4.43
N PHE A 13 15.88 -21.04 5.54
CA PHE A 13 15.90 -20.22 6.74
C PHE A 13 16.22 -21.11 7.93
N LYS A 14 17.38 -20.88 8.56
CA LYS A 14 17.96 -21.78 9.56
C LYS A 14 18.13 -23.20 8.98
N GLU A 15 17.45 -24.18 9.56
CA GLU A 15 17.48 -25.59 9.13
C GLU A 15 16.27 -25.95 8.24
N GLU A 16 15.30 -25.05 8.12
CA GLU A 16 14.09 -25.28 7.32
C GLU A 16 14.34 -24.93 5.85
N LYS A 17 13.84 -25.81 4.97
CA LYS A 17 13.93 -25.67 3.52
C LYS A 17 12.54 -25.65 2.91
N THR A 18 12.17 -24.52 2.33
CA THR A 18 10.86 -24.30 1.71
C THR A 18 11.03 -24.26 0.20
N PRO A 19 10.58 -25.28 -0.55
CA PRO A 19 10.61 -25.24 -2.00
C PRO A 19 9.57 -24.25 -2.51
N ILE A 20 9.97 -23.42 -3.47
CA ILE A 20 9.11 -22.43 -4.12
C ILE A 20 9.17 -22.69 -5.62
N SER A 21 8.02 -22.74 -6.28
CA SER A 21 7.98 -22.84 -7.74
C SER A 21 6.82 -22.07 -8.35
N ILE A 22 7.07 -21.53 -9.53
CA ILE A 22 6.12 -20.79 -10.35
C ILE A 22 6.09 -21.48 -11.71
N LYS A 23 4.92 -21.93 -12.14
CA LYS A 23 4.74 -22.62 -13.41
C LYS A 23 3.59 -22.02 -14.18
N TRP A 24 3.78 -21.79 -15.47
CA TRP A 24 2.70 -21.40 -16.35
C TRP A 24 1.87 -22.63 -16.75
N GLU A 25 0.55 -22.48 -16.70
CA GLU A 25 -0.39 -23.42 -17.29
C GLU A 25 -1.09 -22.71 -18.46
N GLY A 26 -0.64 -23.01 -19.67
CA GLY A 26 -1.05 -22.27 -20.87
C GLY A 26 -0.48 -20.85 -20.89
N GLU A 27 -1.31 -19.89 -21.30
CA GLU A 27 -0.92 -18.47 -21.45
C GLU A 27 -1.43 -17.58 -20.32
N ASN A 28 -2.48 -18.01 -19.61
CA ASN A 28 -3.32 -17.12 -18.80
C ASN A 28 -3.44 -17.57 -17.34
N LYS A 29 -2.70 -18.60 -16.93
CA LYS A 29 -2.72 -19.14 -15.57
C LYS A 29 -1.31 -19.41 -15.07
N ILE A 30 -1.09 -19.08 -13.81
CA ILE A 30 0.17 -19.35 -13.11
C ILE A 30 -0.13 -20.17 -11.86
N TRP A 31 0.63 -21.23 -11.65
CA TRP A 31 0.68 -21.97 -10.40
C TRP A 31 1.86 -21.49 -9.56
N LEU A 32 1.56 -20.87 -8.43
CA LEU A 32 2.51 -20.56 -7.38
C LEU A 32 2.45 -21.67 -6.32
N ASN A 33 3.54 -22.39 -6.14
CA ASN A 33 3.65 -23.43 -5.14
C ASN A 33 4.69 -23.01 -4.11
N VAL A 34 4.30 -22.96 -2.83
CA VAL A 34 5.20 -22.72 -1.71
C VAL A 34 5.01 -23.89 -0.75
N SER A 35 5.98 -24.81 -0.71
CA SER A 35 5.84 -26.06 0.03
C SER A 35 4.55 -26.82 -0.34
N ASP A 36 3.65 -27.02 0.62
CA ASP A 36 2.36 -27.68 0.54
C ASP A 36 1.20 -26.72 0.25
N TYR A 37 1.49 -25.45 -0.04
CA TYR A 37 0.51 -24.43 -0.44
C TYR A 37 0.57 -24.14 -1.96
N PRO A 38 -0.19 -24.87 -2.78
CA PRO A 38 -0.38 -24.53 -4.18
C PRO A 38 -1.51 -23.50 -4.34
N LYS A 39 -1.23 -22.44 -5.11
CA LYS A 39 -2.19 -21.41 -5.48
C LYS A 39 -2.17 -21.18 -6.98
N MET A 40 -3.32 -21.35 -7.62
CA MET A 40 -3.52 -20.93 -9.01
C MET A 40 -3.94 -19.47 -9.05
N LEU A 41 -3.28 -18.71 -9.92
CA LEU A 41 -3.58 -17.33 -10.22
C LEU A 41 -4.19 -17.23 -11.62
N ALA A 42 -5.37 -16.63 -11.70
CA ALA A 42 -6.03 -16.29 -12.96
C ALA A 42 -5.56 -14.90 -13.45
N ILE A 43 -5.92 -14.55 -14.69
CA ILE A 43 -5.49 -13.33 -15.39
C ILE A 43 -5.54 -12.07 -14.51
N ALA A 44 -6.69 -11.75 -13.91
CA ALA A 44 -6.83 -10.56 -13.07
C ALA A 44 -5.87 -10.56 -11.86
N GLN A 45 -5.62 -11.72 -11.26
CA GLN A 45 -4.68 -11.85 -10.14
C GLN A 45 -3.23 -11.72 -10.60
N ILE A 46 -2.92 -12.21 -11.81
CA ILE A 46 -1.60 -12.06 -12.43
C ILE A 46 -1.32 -10.59 -12.71
N GLU A 47 -2.31 -9.85 -13.23
CA GLU A 47 -2.18 -8.41 -13.50
C GLU A 47 -1.95 -7.61 -12.22
N ILE A 48 -2.74 -7.85 -11.17
CA ILE A 48 -2.54 -7.19 -9.88
C ILE A 48 -1.16 -7.53 -9.30
N LEU A 49 -0.73 -8.80 -9.39
CA LEU A 49 0.60 -9.20 -8.93
C LEU A 49 1.71 -8.51 -9.74
N ALA A 50 1.55 -8.36 -11.05
CA ALA A 50 2.50 -7.65 -11.90
C ALA A 50 2.62 -6.18 -11.48
N LEU A 51 1.49 -5.48 -11.30
CA LEU A 51 1.47 -4.10 -10.82
C LEU A 51 2.14 -3.96 -9.45
N LEU A 52 1.88 -4.89 -8.54
CA LEU A 52 2.52 -4.90 -7.22
C LEU A 52 4.05 -5.10 -7.32
N MET A 53 4.50 -6.03 -8.17
CA MET A 53 5.93 -6.29 -8.37
C MET A 53 6.64 -5.09 -9.01
N GLU A 54 6.02 -4.44 -9.98
CA GLU A 54 6.52 -3.21 -10.59
C GLU A 54 6.64 -2.09 -9.54
N HIS A 55 5.60 -1.91 -8.72
CA HIS A 55 5.60 -0.93 -7.63
C HIS A 55 6.74 -1.19 -6.63
N ILE A 56 6.88 -2.42 -6.13
CA ILE A 56 7.94 -2.80 -5.18
C ILE A 56 9.33 -2.60 -5.79
N LEU A 57 9.51 -2.92 -7.07
CA LEU A 57 10.79 -2.71 -7.74
C LEU A 57 11.13 -1.22 -7.85
N ALA A 58 10.17 -0.38 -8.26
CA ALA A 58 10.36 1.06 -8.35
C ALA A 58 10.71 1.69 -6.99
N GLU A 59 10.03 1.27 -5.92
CA GLU A 59 10.32 1.73 -4.56
C GLU A 59 11.71 1.29 -4.09
N LYS A 60 12.05 0.00 -4.29
CA LYS A 60 13.37 -0.52 -3.91
C LYS A 60 14.51 0.15 -4.67
N ILE A 61 14.33 0.55 -5.93
CA ILE A 61 15.35 1.31 -6.68
C ILE A 61 15.55 2.69 -6.06
N LYS A 62 14.47 3.37 -5.66
CA LYS A 62 14.52 4.72 -5.09
C LYS A 62 15.12 4.77 -3.68
N PHE A 63 14.88 3.75 -2.87
CA PHE A 63 15.24 3.73 -1.45
C PHE A 63 16.26 2.65 -1.06
N ALA A 64 16.95 2.04 -2.04
CA ALA A 64 18.01 1.07 -1.74
C ALA A 64 19.14 1.73 -0.93
N THR A 65 19.34 1.26 0.31
CA THR A 65 20.44 1.68 1.20
C THR A 65 21.73 0.90 0.97
N GLY A 66 21.89 0.26 -0.19
CA GLY A 66 23.13 -0.40 -0.56
C GLY A 66 24.26 0.63 -0.62
N SER A 67 25.33 0.43 0.14
CA SER A 67 26.56 1.21 0.05
C SER A 67 27.21 1.03 -1.33
N GLY A 68 26.69 1.75 -2.32
CA GLY A 68 27.12 1.73 -3.71
C GLY A 68 27.06 3.13 -4.28
N LYS A 69 28.20 3.82 -4.21
CA LYS A 69 28.60 5.06 -4.92
C LYS A 69 27.49 5.73 -5.74
N THR A 70 26.97 6.82 -5.20
CA THR A 70 26.18 7.81 -5.95
C THR A 70 27.05 8.41 -7.06
N ASN A 71 26.90 7.91 -8.29
CA ASN A 71 27.08 8.76 -9.46
C ASN A 71 25.68 9.24 -9.81
N GLU A 72 25.31 10.39 -9.26
CA GLU A 72 24.16 11.15 -9.73
C GLU A 72 24.40 11.51 -11.20
N GLU A 73 23.79 10.76 -12.12
CA GLU A 73 23.40 11.34 -13.39
C GLU A 73 21.89 11.55 -13.35
N VAL A 74 21.52 12.82 -13.14
CA VAL A 74 20.18 13.35 -13.34
C VAL A 74 19.69 12.90 -14.73
N PRO A 75 18.47 12.35 -14.86
CA PRO A 75 17.93 12.01 -16.17
C PRO A 75 17.81 13.30 -17.00
N LYS A 76 18.58 13.37 -18.10
CA LYS A 76 18.36 14.35 -19.16
C LYS A 76 16.95 14.16 -19.71
N VAL A 77 16.12 15.16 -19.46
CA VAL A 77 14.87 15.41 -20.16
C VAL A 77 15.18 15.41 -21.67
N ILE A 78 14.63 14.42 -22.39
CA ILE A 78 14.66 14.43 -23.85
C ILE A 78 13.61 15.45 -24.29
N ASN A 79 14.07 16.68 -24.55
CA ASN A 79 13.30 17.70 -25.25
C ASN A 79 13.16 17.27 -26.71
N ILE A 80 11.98 16.80 -27.10
CA ILE A 80 11.59 16.72 -28.51
C ILE A 80 10.96 18.07 -28.88
N PRO A 81 11.51 18.82 -29.84
CA PRO A 81 10.96 20.10 -30.25
C PRO A 81 9.78 19.87 -31.22
N VAL A 82 8.61 20.41 -30.89
CA VAL A 82 7.55 20.66 -31.87
C VAL A 82 7.42 22.17 -32.01
N ASP A 83 7.86 22.62 -33.18
CA ASP A 83 8.03 24.02 -33.54
C ASP A 83 6.68 24.65 -33.95
N SER A 84 6.40 25.80 -33.32
CA SER A 84 5.75 27.02 -33.84
C SER A 84 4.32 26.99 -34.45
N ASN A 85 3.35 27.62 -33.78
CA ASN A 85 3.08 29.07 -33.97
C ASN A 85 2.10 29.67 -32.91
N PRO A 86 2.12 31.00 -32.68
CA PRO A 86 1.66 31.65 -31.46
C PRO A 86 0.27 32.29 -31.54
N GLY A 87 -0.37 32.43 -30.38
CA GLY A 87 -1.56 33.24 -30.17
C GLY A 87 -1.68 33.63 -28.71
N ILE A 88 -1.12 34.79 -28.36
CA ILE A 88 -1.16 35.44 -27.05
C ILE A 88 -2.63 35.72 -26.66
N ASN A 89 -3.03 35.44 -25.41
CA ASN A 89 -3.79 36.36 -24.57
C ASN A 89 -3.73 35.97 -23.08
N LYS A 90 -3.72 37.02 -22.25
CA LYS A 90 -3.34 37.08 -20.85
C LYS A 90 -4.46 36.66 -19.88
N GLU A 91 -4.02 36.33 -18.67
CA GLU A 91 -4.72 36.43 -17.37
C GLU A 91 -5.92 35.49 -17.10
N ASN A 92 -5.76 34.58 -16.14
CA ASN A 92 -6.23 34.81 -14.77
C ASN A 92 -5.61 33.79 -13.80
N VAL A 93 -5.24 34.28 -12.63
CA VAL A 93 -4.83 33.53 -11.43
C VAL A 93 -6.04 32.75 -10.93
N VAL A 94 -5.91 31.43 -10.77
CA VAL A 94 -6.73 30.66 -9.84
C VAL A 94 -5.79 29.71 -9.11
N ASP A 95 -5.65 29.98 -7.81
CA ASP A 95 -5.05 29.12 -6.81
C ASP A 95 -5.97 27.90 -6.64
N ASP A 96 -5.73 26.84 -7.43
CA ASP A 96 -6.41 25.56 -7.26
C ASP A 96 -5.76 24.80 -6.10
N ASN A 97 -6.16 25.16 -4.88
CA ASN A 97 -6.17 24.23 -3.76
C ASN A 97 -7.20 23.12 -4.08
N LEU A 98 -6.81 22.19 -4.95
CA LEU A 98 -7.56 20.97 -5.18
C LEU A 98 -7.31 20.03 -3.99
N GLU A 99 -8.19 20.12 -2.99
CA GLU A 99 -8.30 19.12 -1.95
C GLU A 99 -8.89 17.86 -2.60
N VAL A 100 -8.00 16.93 -2.97
CA VAL A 100 -8.39 15.59 -3.43
C VAL A 100 -8.97 14.85 -2.23
N VAL A 101 -10.27 14.96 -2.04
CA VAL A 101 -11.02 14.08 -1.14
C VAL A 101 -11.17 12.75 -1.88
N GLU A 102 -10.24 11.83 -1.64
CA GLU A 102 -10.41 10.41 -1.95
C GLU A 102 -11.57 9.89 -1.09
N GLU A 103 -12.77 9.90 -1.65
CA GLU A 103 -13.92 9.20 -1.11
C GLU A 103 -13.73 7.71 -1.42
N LEU A 104 -12.83 7.08 -0.65
CA LEU A 104 -12.64 5.64 -0.69
C LEU A 104 -13.89 5.00 -0.07
N GLU A 105 -14.70 4.31 -0.88
CA GLU A 105 -15.67 3.34 -0.39
C GLU A 105 -14.88 2.22 0.33
N LEU A 106 -14.63 2.44 1.62
CA LEU A 106 -14.09 1.46 2.53
C LEU A 106 -15.09 0.31 2.59
N GLY A 107 -14.83 -0.76 1.83
CA GLY A 107 -15.65 -1.97 1.88
C GLY A 107 -15.82 -2.47 3.32
N ASP A 108 -16.89 -3.24 3.57
CA ASP A 108 -17.48 -3.63 4.87
C ASP A 108 -16.54 -4.01 6.04
N LYS A 109 -15.26 -4.25 5.77
CA LYS A 109 -14.25 -4.72 6.73
C LYS A 109 -13.61 -3.62 7.56
N VAL A 110 -13.69 -2.36 7.15
CA VAL A 110 -13.10 -1.21 7.86
C VAL A 110 -14.09 -0.06 7.94
N LYS A 111 -14.14 0.65 9.07
CA LYS A 111 -14.96 1.84 9.27
C LYS A 111 -14.08 3.03 9.64
N LYS A 112 -14.53 4.20 9.23
CA LYS A 112 -13.95 5.48 9.62
C LYS A 112 -14.63 5.95 10.90
N ILE A 113 -13.84 6.27 11.92
CA ILE A 113 -14.31 6.85 13.18
C ILE A 113 -13.56 8.15 13.48
N GLU A 114 -14.11 9.01 14.31
CA GLU A 114 -13.41 10.20 14.80
C GLU A 114 -13.17 10.09 16.31
N GLY A 115 -11.98 10.44 16.77
CA GLY A 115 -11.63 10.35 18.18
C GLY A 115 -10.41 11.19 18.56
N ILE A 116 -10.11 11.23 19.86
CA ILE A 116 -8.94 11.92 20.41
C ILE A 116 -8.05 10.88 21.09
N ILE A 117 -6.75 10.90 20.80
CA ILE A 117 -5.77 10.02 21.46
C ILE A 117 -5.55 10.55 22.88
N LYS A 118 -5.89 9.73 23.88
CA LYS A 118 -5.69 10.05 25.31
C LYS A 118 -4.48 9.36 25.91
N GLY A 119 -4.00 8.29 25.29
CA GLY A 119 -2.86 7.54 25.77
C GLY A 119 -2.34 6.57 24.72
N GLU A 120 -1.05 6.29 24.80
CA GLU A 120 -0.37 5.38 23.88
C GLU A 120 0.47 4.37 24.67
N THR A 121 0.43 3.11 24.25
CA THR A 121 1.33 2.05 24.69
C THR A 121 2.07 1.49 23.48
N GLU A 122 3.04 0.60 23.71
CA GLU A 122 3.75 -0.09 22.62
C GLU A 122 2.80 -0.80 21.64
N LYS A 123 1.65 -1.30 22.12
CA LYS A 123 0.75 -2.16 21.33
C LYS A 123 -0.65 -1.59 21.09
N ALA A 124 -1.07 -0.55 21.79
CA ALA A 124 -2.43 -0.03 21.71
C ALA A 124 -2.50 1.49 21.91
N LEU A 125 -3.55 2.10 21.37
CA LEU A 125 -3.94 3.50 21.57
C LEU A 125 -5.25 3.57 22.36
N LEU A 126 -5.32 4.49 23.31
CA LEU A 126 -6.55 4.86 23.99
C LEU A 126 -7.21 5.99 23.20
N LEU A 127 -8.37 5.70 22.63
CA LEU A 127 -9.16 6.68 21.88
C LEU A 127 -10.39 7.07 22.69
N ARG A 128 -10.63 8.37 22.84
CA ARG A 128 -11.89 8.93 23.32
C ARG A 128 -12.78 9.28 22.13
N MET A 129 -13.95 8.66 22.09
CA MET A 129 -14.96 8.82 21.03
C MET A 129 -15.90 10.00 21.30
N SER A 130 -16.77 10.30 20.35
CA SER A 130 -17.84 11.32 20.45
C SER A 130 -18.75 11.12 21.66
N ASP A 131 -18.99 9.87 22.04
CA ASP A 131 -19.90 9.48 23.13
C ASP A 131 -19.23 9.54 24.52
N ASP A 132 -18.08 10.21 24.62
CA ASP A 132 -17.20 10.25 25.81
C ASP A 132 -16.70 8.86 26.28
N ASN A 133 -16.93 7.82 25.48
CA ASN A 133 -16.41 6.48 25.72
C ASN A 133 -14.91 6.42 25.38
N GLU A 134 -14.12 5.89 26.32
CA GLU A 134 -12.69 5.65 26.15
C GLU A 134 -12.42 4.16 25.94
N LEU A 135 -11.79 3.82 24.81
CA LEU A 135 -11.51 2.43 24.46
C LEU A 135 -10.09 2.26 23.95
N TRP A 136 -9.48 1.14 24.35
CA TRP A 136 -8.18 0.71 23.85
C TRP A 136 -8.31 -0.03 22.52
N PHE A 137 -7.65 0.49 21.51
CA PHE A 137 -7.55 -0.10 20.19
C PHE A 137 -6.12 -0.59 19.95
N PRO A 138 -5.92 -1.88 19.59
CA PRO A 138 -4.60 -2.35 19.19
C PRO A 138 -4.13 -1.61 17.93
N LYS A 139 -2.85 -1.21 17.88
CA LYS A 139 -2.26 -0.50 16.74
C LYS A 139 -2.37 -1.29 15.43
N SER A 140 -2.42 -2.62 15.50
CA SER A 140 -2.58 -3.50 14.34
C SER A 140 -3.95 -3.38 13.66
N VAL A 141 -4.96 -2.87 14.38
CA VAL A 141 -6.35 -2.74 13.92
C VAL A 141 -6.64 -1.34 13.37
N ILE A 142 -5.79 -0.37 13.69
CA ILE A 142 -5.84 0.99 13.15
C ILE A 142 -5.04 1.00 11.84
N LYS A 143 -5.72 1.23 10.72
CA LYS A 143 -5.12 1.22 9.37
C LYS A 143 -4.75 2.61 8.88
N SER A 144 -5.22 3.66 9.55
CA SER A 144 -4.84 5.04 9.23
C SER A 144 -3.51 5.43 9.89
N THR A 145 -2.81 6.37 9.26
CA THR A 145 -1.76 7.13 9.93
C THR A 145 -2.38 8.04 10.99
N TYR A 146 -1.77 8.14 12.17
CA TYR A 146 -2.23 9.00 13.27
C TYR A 146 -1.03 9.73 13.88
N ASN A 147 -1.31 10.87 14.52
CA ASN A 147 -0.30 11.68 15.18
C ASN A 147 -0.56 11.74 16.69
N SER A 148 0.23 11.00 17.47
CA SER A 148 0.12 10.96 18.93
C SER A 148 0.49 12.29 19.62
N ALA A 149 1.15 13.23 18.92
CA ALA A 149 1.59 14.49 19.50
C ALA A 149 0.51 15.58 19.51
N MET A 150 -0.61 15.37 18.80
CA MET A 150 -1.72 16.31 18.78
C MET A 150 -2.87 15.81 19.63
N GLU A 151 -3.23 16.55 20.68
CA GLU A 151 -4.50 16.38 21.44
C GLU A 151 -5.72 16.84 20.63
N SER A 152 -5.65 16.78 19.29
CA SER A 152 -6.72 17.18 18.38
C SER A 152 -7.57 15.99 17.96
N LYS A 153 -8.80 16.29 17.54
CA LYS A 153 -9.71 15.31 16.94
C LYS A 153 -9.09 14.80 15.63
N GLN A 154 -8.92 13.49 15.52
CA GLN A 154 -8.37 12.83 14.34
C GLN A 154 -9.35 11.78 13.84
N SER A 155 -9.30 11.52 12.53
CA SER A 155 -10.06 10.44 11.93
C SER A 155 -9.21 9.17 11.88
N PHE A 156 -9.78 8.06 12.33
CA PHE A 156 -9.15 6.74 12.34
C PHE A 156 -9.90 5.80 11.43
N ILE A 157 -9.15 5.03 10.63
CA ILE A 157 -9.70 3.90 9.90
C ILE A 157 -9.43 2.65 10.74
N ILE A 158 -10.49 2.00 11.21
CA ILE A 158 -10.41 0.86 12.14
C ILE A 158 -11.20 -0.31 11.58
N ASP A 159 -10.71 -1.54 11.74
CA ASP A 159 -11.46 -2.73 11.30
C ASP A 159 -12.86 -2.83 11.96
N SER A 160 -13.90 -3.10 11.18
CA SER A 160 -15.30 -3.14 11.64
C SER A 160 -15.55 -4.10 12.81
N TRP A 161 -14.83 -5.24 12.83
CA TRP A 161 -15.03 -6.29 13.82
C TRP A 161 -14.74 -5.84 15.27
N ILE A 162 -13.78 -4.92 15.47
CA ILE A 162 -13.47 -4.43 16.83
C ILE A 162 -14.50 -3.41 17.30
N LEU A 163 -15.10 -2.66 16.37
CA LEU A 163 -16.16 -1.69 16.68
C LEU A 163 -17.46 -2.43 17.04
N GLU A 164 -17.82 -3.46 16.27
CA GLU A 164 -18.98 -4.32 16.54
C GLU A 164 -18.84 -5.06 17.88
N LYS A 165 -17.65 -5.58 18.17
CA LYS A 165 -17.38 -6.28 19.44
C LYS A 165 -17.55 -5.37 20.66
N ASN A 166 -17.21 -4.09 20.52
CA ASN A 166 -17.27 -3.11 21.61
C ASN A 166 -18.55 -2.25 21.57
N LYS A 167 -19.50 -2.56 20.68
CA LYS A 167 -20.76 -1.79 20.49
C LYS A 167 -20.53 -0.30 20.23
N VAL A 168 -19.45 0.02 19.53
CA VAL A 168 -19.16 1.40 19.14
C VAL A 168 -19.85 1.66 17.81
N GLU A 169 -20.83 2.56 17.80
CA GLU A 169 -21.43 3.05 16.56
C GLU A 169 -20.44 4.00 15.87
N ALA A 170 -20.30 3.84 14.56
CA ALA A 170 -19.41 4.63 13.71
C ALA A 170 -20.23 5.67 12.94
#